data_AF-A0A9J5WGH1-F1
#
_entry.id   AF-A0A9J5WGH1-F1
#
_cell.length_a   1.000
_cell.length_b   1.000
_cell.length_c   1.000
_cell.angle_alpha   90.00
_cell.angle_beta   90.00
_cell.angle_gamma   90.00
#
_symmetry.space_group_name_H-M   'P 1'
#
loop_
_entity.id
_entity.type
_entity.pdbx_description
1 polymer ?
#
loop_
_entity_poly.entity_id
_entity_poly.type
_entity_poly.pdbx_seq_one_letter_code
_entity_poly.pdbx_strand_id
1 'polypeptide(L)'
;MKIVPVGPPVQDLITNDADDMELIDWLGTKDENSTVFVSFGSEYFLSKEDMEEVALGLELSNANFIWVVKFPKGEEQNLKDALPKGFLERIGERGKVLDKFAPQLRILNHTSTGEFISHCGWNSVMESIDFGVPIIAMPMHLDQPMNARLIVELGVAVEIVRDDDDGKIHKGEIAETIKNVITEKTRENLRGKMRDISKNLKCTRGEEMDVAAEELINFLKNSAKLN
;
A
#
# COMPACT_ATOMS: atom_id res chain seq x y z
N MET A 1 2.52 13.81 31.45
CA MET A 1 2.82 13.84 30.00
C MET A 1 1.50 14.01 29.27
N LYS A 2 1.33 15.06 28.46
CA LYS A 2 0.13 15.26 27.63
C LYS A 2 0.42 14.65 26.27
N ILE A 3 -0.47 13.78 25.79
CA ILE A 3 -0.39 13.19 24.45
C ILE A 3 -1.36 13.96 23.56
N VAL A 4 -0.89 14.39 22.39
CA VAL A 4 -1.70 15.15 21.44
C VAL A 4 -1.65 14.44 20.08
N PRO A 5 -2.75 13.85 19.61
CA PRO A 5 -2.80 13.29 18.26
C PRO A 5 -2.77 14.43 17.24
N VAL A 6 -1.99 14.26 16.17
CA VAL A 6 -1.78 15.27 15.12
C VAL A 6 -2.36 14.84 13.77
N GLY A 7 -3.12 13.75 13.74
CA GLY A 7 -3.52 13.06 12.51
C GLY A 7 -2.33 12.53 11.70
N PRO A 8 -2.58 11.81 10.60
CA PRO A 8 -1.52 11.38 9.69
C PRO A 8 -1.04 12.55 8.82
N PRO A 9 0.28 12.78 8.72
CA PRO A 9 0.82 13.63 7.67
C PRO A 9 0.81 12.86 6.34
N VAL A 10 -0.33 12.89 5.63
CA VAL A 10 -0.37 12.41 4.23
C VAL A 10 0.17 13.53 3.34
N GLN A 11 1.17 13.22 2.53
CA GLN A 11 1.74 14.18 1.59
C GLN A 11 0.70 14.58 0.53
N ASP A 12 0.70 15.86 0.14
CA ASP A 12 -0.14 16.32 -0.96
C ASP A 12 0.31 15.70 -2.29
N LEU A 13 -0.64 15.52 -3.20
CA LEU A 13 -0.38 15.01 -4.55
C LEU A 13 0.51 16.00 -5.32
N ILE A 14 1.80 15.67 -5.48
CA ILE A 14 2.70 16.42 -6.37
C ILE A 14 2.47 15.94 -7.80
N THR A 15 2.00 16.83 -8.66
CA THR A 15 1.84 16.61 -10.10
C THR A 15 3.06 17.20 -10.79
N ASN A 16 3.98 16.44 -11.44
CA ASN A 16 4.83 16.99 -12.52
C ASN A 16 5.80 16.03 -13.27
N ASP A 17 5.74 14.71 -13.16
CA ASP A 17 6.64 13.85 -13.95
C ASP A 17 5.94 13.20 -15.16
N ALA A 18 6.63 13.17 -16.31
CA ALA A 18 6.10 12.64 -17.58
C ALA A 18 5.94 11.11 -17.57
N ASP A 19 6.85 10.39 -16.91
CA ASP A 19 6.79 8.92 -16.76
C ASP A 19 5.57 8.49 -15.93
N ASP A 20 5.11 9.33 -15.00
CA ASP A 20 3.86 9.08 -14.28
C ASP A 20 2.65 9.10 -15.21
N MET A 21 2.70 9.86 -16.31
CA MET A 21 1.55 10.05 -17.20
C MET A 21 1.24 8.77 -17.97
N GLU A 22 2.25 8.07 -18.51
CA GLU A 22 2.05 6.79 -19.21
C GLU A 22 1.48 5.71 -18.27
N LEU A 23 1.99 5.62 -17.05
CA LEU A 23 1.51 4.64 -16.06
C LEU A 23 0.05 4.92 -15.69
N ILE A 24 -0.28 6.19 -15.45
CA ILE A 24 -1.64 6.59 -15.09
C ILE A 24 -2.60 6.45 -16.28
N ASP A 25 -2.15 6.72 -17.51
CA ASP A 25 -2.94 6.46 -18.71
C ASP A 25 -3.23 4.96 -18.89
N TRP A 26 -2.22 4.10 -18.69
CA TRP A 26 -2.42 2.65 -18.68
C TRP A 26 -3.43 2.23 -17.60
N LEU A 27 -3.34 2.80 -16.40
CA LEU A 27 -4.26 2.52 -15.30
C LEU A 27 -5.69 2.98 -15.65
N GLY A 28 -5.81 4.11 -16.37
CA GLY A 28 -7.06 4.64 -16.92
C GLY A 28 -7.73 3.75 -17.97
N THR A 29 -7.02 2.80 -18.57
CA THR A 29 -7.61 1.79 -19.47
C THR A 29 -8.30 0.64 -18.73
N LYS A 30 -8.13 0.54 -17.41
CA LYS A 30 -8.68 -0.55 -16.60
C LYS A 30 -10.02 -0.16 -15.99
N ASP A 31 -10.88 -1.15 -15.80
CA ASP A 31 -12.17 -0.97 -15.14
C ASP A 31 -12.00 -0.40 -13.71
N GLU A 32 -13.04 0.25 -13.20
CA GLU A 32 -13.04 0.80 -11.85
C GLU A 32 -12.73 -0.29 -10.81
N ASN A 33 -11.88 0.02 -9.84
CA ASN A 33 -11.52 -0.88 -8.75
C ASN A 33 -11.03 -2.28 -9.18
N SER A 34 -10.38 -2.37 -10.36
CA SER A 34 -9.97 -3.65 -10.96
C SER A 34 -8.48 -3.93 -10.92
N THR A 35 -7.66 -2.97 -10.47
CA THR A 35 -6.20 -3.07 -10.46
C THR A 35 -5.64 -3.12 -9.04
N VAL A 36 -4.81 -4.12 -8.78
CA VAL A 36 -4.11 -4.28 -7.50
C VAL A 36 -2.78 -3.52 -7.55
N PHE A 37 -2.58 -2.56 -6.66
CA PHE A 37 -1.28 -1.92 -6.46
C PHE A 37 -0.46 -2.75 -5.47
N VAL A 38 0.83 -2.98 -5.74
CA VAL A 38 1.72 -3.80 -4.92
C VAL A 38 2.99 -3.02 -4.63
N SER A 39 3.26 -2.71 -3.36
CA SER A 39 4.46 -1.98 -2.94
C SER A 39 4.84 -2.31 -1.49
N PHE A 40 6.11 -2.61 -1.28
CA PHE A 40 6.68 -2.95 0.02
C PHE A 40 7.46 -1.79 0.66
N GLY A 41 7.22 -0.55 0.22
CA GLY A 41 7.83 0.64 0.80
C GLY A 41 9.23 0.94 0.26
N SER A 42 10.00 1.77 0.97
CA SER A 42 11.36 2.18 0.58
C SER A 42 12.47 1.42 1.28
N GLU A 43 12.17 0.80 2.41
CA GLU A 43 13.18 0.24 3.32
C GLU A 43 13.25 -1.29 3.26
N TYR A 44 12.30 -1.94 2.59
CA TYR A 44 12.25 -3.38 2.47
C TYR A 44 12.60 -3.85 1.05
N PHE A 45 13.45 -4.87 0.98
CA PHE A 45 13.84 -5.56 -0.24
C PHE A 45 13.46 -7.02 -0.11
N LEU A 46 12.69 -7.53 -1.08
CA LEU A 46 12.25 -8.92 -1.10
C LEU A 46 13.46 -9.85 -1.27
N SER A 47 13.44 -10.99 -0.57
CA SER A 47 14.33 -12.09 -0.91
C SER A 47 14.01 -12.62 -2.32
N LYS A 48 14.95 -13.33 -2.93
CA LYS A 48 14.71 -13.94 -4.25
C LYS A 48 13.53 -14.92 -4.22
N GLU A 49 13.41 -15.68 -3.12
CA GLU A 49 12.32 -16.62 -2.91
C GLU A 49 10.96 -15.90 -2.80
N ASP A 50 10.88 -14.86 -1.96
CA ASP A 50 9.64 -14.08 -1.81
C ASP A 50 9.26 -13.36 -3.11
N MET A 51 10.26 -12.83 -3.84
CA MET A 51 10.04 -12.18 -5.13
C MET A 51 9.46 -13.16 -6.16
N GLU A 52 9.95 -14.40 -6.20
CA GLU A 52 9.41 -15.45 -7.07
C GLU A 52 7.99 -15.85 -6.67
N GLU A 53 7.71 -16.03 -5.38
CA GLU A 53 6.36 -16.36 -4.91
C GLU A 53 5.36 -15.22 -5.16
N VAL A 54 5.75 -13.96 -4.97
CA VAL A 54 4.92 -12.79 -5.31
C VAL A 54 4.64 -12.71 -6.80
N ALA A 55 5.67 -12.85 -7.65
CA ALA A 55 5.51 -12.81 -9.09
C ALA A 55 4.53 -13.90 -9.56
N LEU A 56 4.75 -15.14 -9.15
CA LEU A 56 3.88 -16.26 -9.53
C LEU A 56 2.48 -16.13 -8.92
N GLY A 57 2.34 -15.58 -7.72
CA GLY A 57 1.03 -15.34 -7.09
C GLY A 57 0.20 -14.31 -7.86
N LEU A 58 0.83 -13.21 -8.28
CA LEU A 58 0.20 -12.20 -9.13
C LEU A 58 -0.21 -12.78 -10.49
N GLU A 59 0.66 -13.60 -11.11
CA GLU A 59 0.35 -14.29 -12.35
C GLU A 59 -0.89 -15.20 -12.20
N LEU A 60 -0.90 -16.05 -11.16
CA LEU A 60 -1.96 -17.01 -10.85
C LEU A 60 -3.29 -16.34 -10.43
N SER A 61 -3.22 -15.13 -9.88
CA SER A 61 -4.40 -14.34 -9.49
C SER A 61 -5.28 -13.98 -10.69
N ASN A 62 -4.66 -13.85 -11.87
CA ASN A 62 -5.24 -13.31 -13.10
C ASN A 62 -5.78 -11.85 -12.98
N ALA A 63 -5.45 -11.12 -11.91
CA ALA A 63 -5.84 -9.73 -11.72
C ALA A 63 -5.02 -8.77 -12.60
N ASN A 64 -5.51 -7.54 -12.77
CA ASN A 64 -4.66 -6.44 -13.22
C ASN A 64 -3.80 -5.97 -12.05
N PHE A 65 -2.54 -5.61 -12.27
CA PHE A 65 -1.69 -5.14 -11.19
C PHE A 65 -0.61 -4.13 -11.61
N ILE A 66 -0.20 -3.30 -10.66
CA ILE A 66 1.03 -2.51 -10.73
C ILE A 66 1.91 -2.97 -9.58
N TRP A 67 3.11 -3.47 -9.87
CA TRP A 67 4.05 -3.93 -8.85
C TRP A 67 5.34 -3.13 -8.87
N VAL A 68 5.65 -2.51 -7.73
CA VAL A 68 6.91 -1.80 -7.49
C VAL A 68 7.91 -2.76 -6.85
N VAL A 69 8.96 -3.07 -7.60
CA VAL A 69 10.10 -3.87 -7.16
C VAL A 69 11.23 -2.91 -6.78
N LYS A 70 11.89 -3.17 -5.65
CA LYS A 70 13.06 -2.42 -5.22
C LYS A 70 14.24 -3.34 -4.98
N PHE A 71 15.43 -2.80 -5.23
CA PHE A 71 16.71 -3.46 -5.00
C PHE A 71 17.56 -2.62 -4.04
N PRO A 72 18.41 -3.26 -3.21
CA PRO A 72 19.37 -2.54 -2.39
C PRO A 72 20.27 -1.66 -3.27
N LYS A 73 20.68 -0.50 -2.73
CA LYS A 73 21.53 0.45 -3.45
C LYS A 73 22.87 -0.20 -3.79
N GLY A 74 23.23 -0.22 -5.07
CA GLY A 74 24.45 -0.87 -5.58
C GLY A 74 24.29 -2.36 -5.91
N GLU A 75 23.11 -2.93 -5.69
CA GLU A 75 22.74 -4.30 -6.07
C GLU A 75 21.54 -4.30 -7.04
N GLU A 76 21.39 -3.23 -7.82
CA GLU A 76 20.31 -3.11 -8.80
C GLU A 76 20.43 -4.21 -9.87
N GLN A 77 19.33 -4.93 -10.07
CA GLN A 77 19.23 -6.00 -11.07
C GLN A 77 18.27 -5.59 -12.18
N ASN A 78 18.47 -6.14 -13.38
CA ASN A 78 17.46 -6.02 -14.41
C ASN A 78 16.22 -6.82 -14.02
N LEU A 79 15.02 -6.27 -14.21
CA LEU A 79 13.77 -6.98 -13.94
C LEU A 79 13.69 -8.35 -14.64
N LYS A 80 14.27 -8.50 -15.84
CA LYS A 80 14.29 -9.77 -16.58
C LYS A 80 15.11 -10.86 -15.89
N ASP A 81 16.12 -10.47 -15.12
CA ASP A 81 17.01 -11.38 -14.41
C ASP A 81 16.52 -11.65 -12.98
N ALA A 82 15.88 -10.65 -12.36
CA ALA A 82 15.34 -10.73 -11.00
C ALA A 82 14.02 -11.53 -10.93
N LEU A 83 13.19 -11.46 -11.98
CA LEU A 83 11.87 -12.10 -12.01
C LEU A 83 11.92 -13.49 -12.65
N PRO A 84 10.90 -14.34 -12.41
CA PRO A 84 10.84 -15.66 -13.05
C PRO A 84 10.91 -15.56 -14.57
N LYS A 85 11.66 -16.47 -15.19
CA LYS A 85 11.88 -16.45 -16.64
C LYS A 85 10.55 -16.41 -17.41
N GLY A 86 10.38 -15.43 -18.29
CA GLY A 86 9.19 -15.27 -19.11
C GLY A 86 8.01 -14.56 -18.41
N PHE A 87 8.18 -14.11 -17.16
CA PHE A 87 7.09 -13.52 -16.37
C PHE A 87 6.51 -12.26 -17.01
N LEU A 88 7.38 -11.34 -17.46
CA LEU A 88 6.95 -10.09 -18.09
C LEU A 88 6.14 -10.33 -19.38
N GLU A 89 6.48 -11.38 -20.12
CA GLU A 89 5.73 -11.79 -21.32
C GLU A 89 4.38 -12.44 -20.96
N ARG A 90 4.33 -13.24 -19.88
CA ARG A 90 3.09 -13.94 -19.46
C ARG A 90 2.05 -13.02 -18.84
N ILE A 91 2.48 -11.95 -18.16
CA ILE A 91 1.54 -10.98 -17.57
C ILE A 91 0.91 -10.07 -18.65
N GLY A 92 1.60 -9.88 -19.77
CA GLY A 92 1.12 -9.11 -20.92
C GLY A 92 0.62 -7.72 -20.51
N GLU A 93 -0.55 -7.33 -21.00
CA GLU A 93 -1.13 -6.01 -20.69
C GLU A 93 -1.86 -5.93 -19.34
N ARG A 94 -1.92 -7.04 -18.58
CA ARG A 94 -2.57 -7.06 -17.26
C ARG A 94 -1.69 -6.47 -16.16
N GLY A 95 -0.37 -6.54 -16.32
CA GLY A 95 0.58 -6.14 -15.29
C GLY A 95 1.58 -5.08 -15.76
N LYS A 96 1.89 -4.12 -14.89
CA LYS A 96 3.06 -3.23 -15.01
C LYS A 96 3.99 -3.51 -13.85
N VAL A 97 5.28 -3.73 -14.13
CA VAL A 97 6.32 -3.87 -13.10
C VAL A 97 7.28 -2.71 -13.21
N LEU A 98 7.52 -2.04 -12.09
CA LEU A 98 8.36 -0.86 -11.98
C LEU A 98 9.55 -1.19 -11.07
N ASP A 99 10.77 -0.94 -11.52
CA ASP A 99 12.01 -1.09 -10.73
C ASP A 99 12.53 0.23 -10.16
N LYS A 100 11.77 1.32 -10.34
CA LYS A 100 12.10 2.69 -9.95
C LYS A 100 11.00 3.31 -9.10
N PHE A 101 11.10 4.62 -8.88
CA PHE A 101 10.06 5.42 -8.24
C PHE A 101 8.70 5.18 -8.90
N ALA A 102 7.67 5.04 -8.08
CA ALA A 102 6.28 4.95 -8.50
C ALA A 102 5.51 6.09 -7.84
N PRO A 103 4.61 6.78 -8.56
CA PRO A 103 3.79 7.84 -7.99
C PRO A 103 2.67 7.24 -7.13
N GLN A 104 3.03 6.65 -5.99
CA GLN A 104 2.16 5.87 -5.11
C GLN A 104 0.85 6.59 -4.78
N LEU A 105 0.92 7.87 -4.40
CA LEU A 105 -0.28 8.66 -4.11
C LEU A 105 -1.21 8.79 -5.33
N ARG A 106 -0.66 8.95 -6.55
CA ARG A 106 -1.46 9.03 -7.77
C ARG A 106 -2.10 7.69 -8.12
N ILE A 107 -1.37 6.59 -7.93
CA ILE A 107 -1.90 5.23 -8.13
C ILE A 107 -3.04 4.98 -7.13
N LEU A 108 -2.81 5.25 -5.84
CA LEU A 108 -3.83 5.06 -4.79
C LEU A 108 -5.06 5.95 -5.00
N ASN A 109 -4.89 7.17 -5.50
CA ASN A 109 -5.99 8.09 -5.79
C ASN A 109 -6.73 7.80 -7.12
N HIS A 110 -6.27 6.84 -7.92
CA HIS A 110 -6.88 6.55 -9.21
C HIS A 110 -8.10 5.63 -9.07
N THR A 111 -9.17 5.90 -9.81
CA THR A 111 -10.45 5.17 -9.73
C THR A 111 -10.35 3.69 -10.09
N SER A 112 -9.44 3.33 -11.00
CA SER A 112 -9.19 1.92 -11.36
C SER A 112 -8.41 1.13 -10.31
N THR A 113 -7.89 1.77 -9.25
CA THR A 113 -7.18 1.07 -8.16
C THR A 113 -8.17 0.41 -7.22
N GLY A 114 -8.13 -0.92 -7.19
CA GLY A 114 -9.00 -1.80 -6.43
C GLY A 114 -8.51 -2.03 -5.00
N GLU A 115 -7.26 -2.43 -4.87
CA GLU A 115 -6.69 -2.93 -3.63
C GLU A 115 -5.20 -2.58 -3.57
N PHE A 116 -4.66 -2.49 -2.36
CA PHE A 116 -3.23 -2.23 -2.13
C PHE A 116 -2.60 -3.38 -1.34
N ILE A 117 -1.75 -4.19 -2.00
CA ILE A 117 -0.85 -5.12 -1.30
C ILE A 117 0.29 -4.30 -0.69
N SER A 118 0.35 -4.29 0.64
CA SER A 118 1.26 -3.44 1.39
C SER A 118 2.01 -4.20 2.47
N HIS A 119 3.27 -3.83 2.65
CA HIS A 119 4.07 -4.17 3.83
C HIS A 119 3.50 -3.62 5.15
N CYS A 120 2.45 -2.80 5.14
CA CYS A 120 1.81 -2.25 6.35
C CYS A 120 2.70 -1.30 7.18
N GLY A 121 3.64 -0.61 6.54
CA GLY A 121 4.27 0.56 7.15
C GLY A 121 3.25 1.67 7.37
N TRP A 122 3.34 2.36 8.51
CA TRP A 122 2.27 3.27 8.96
C TRP A 122 1.93 4.37 7.93
N ASN A 123 2.92 4.95 7.26
CA ASN A 123 2.67 5.96 6.21
C ASN A 123 1.82 5.39 5.07
N SER A 124 2.18 4.21 4.55
CA SER A 124 1.43 3.56 3.47
C SER A 124 0.02 3.14 3.90
N VAL A 125 -0.16 2.73 5.16
CA VAL A 125 -1.48 2.47 5.73
C VAL A 125 -2.34 3.75 5.72
N MET A 126 -1.79 4.86 6.21
CA MET A 126 -2.55 6.11 6.30
C MET A 126 -2.86 6.70 4.92
N GLU A 127 -1.95 6.60 3.95
CA GLU A 127 -2.21 6.97 2.55
C GLU A 127 -3.36 6.14 1.95
N SER A 128 -3.34 4.82 2.16
CA SER A 128 -4.40 3.93 1.67
C SER A 128 -5.76 4.28 2.28
N ILE A 129 -5.80 4.58 3.59
CA ILE A 129 -7.01 5.01 4.28
C ILE A 129 -7.48 6.37 3.77
N ASP A 130 -6.58 7.33 3.59
CA ASP A 130 -6.95 8.65 3.07
C ASP A 130 -7.56 8.55 1.67
N PHE A 131 -7.01 7.71 0.78
CA PHE A 131 -7.58 7.48 -0.55
C PHE A 131 -8.72 6.45 -0.60
N GLY A 132 -9.03 5.79 0.52
CA GLY A 132 -10.15 4.86 0.61
C GLY A 132 -9.92 3.51 -0.09
N VAL A 133 -8.66 3.10 -0.25
CA VAL A 133 -8.26 1.84 -0.92
C VAL A 133 -8.05 0.74 0.12
N PRO A 134 -8.80 -0.38 0.09
CA PRO A 134 -8.59 -1.52 0.97
C PRO A 134 -7.18 -2.11 0.87
N ILE A 135 -6.69 -2.66 1.98
CA ILE A 135 -5.32 -3.19 2.07
C ILE A 135 -5.35 -4.73 2.03
N ILE A 136 -4.45 -5.32 1.25
CA ILE A 136 -4.05 -6.71 1.41
C ILE A 136 -2.72 -6.68 2.17
N ALA A 137 -2.79 -7.00 3.46
CA ALA A 137 -1.66 -6.91 4.37
C ALA A 137 -0.67 -8.06 4.09
N MET A 138 0.58 -7.70 3.85
CA MET A 138 1.69 -8.63 3.70
C MET A 138 2.89 -8.10 4.48
N PRO A 139 2.84 -8.12 5.84
CA PRO A 139 3.86 -7.52 6.67
C PRO A 139 5.20 -8.27 6.55
N MET A 140 6.31 -7.54 6.56
CA MET A 140 7.65 -8.08 6.34
C MET A 140 8.55 -7.98 7.58
N HIS A 141 8.60 -6.84 8.27
CA HIS A 141 9.44 -6.65 9.48
C HIS A 141 9.02 -5.47 10.38
N LEU A 142 9.72 -5.27 11.50
CA LEU A 142 9.53 -4.14 12.43
C LEU A 142 8.12 -4.13 13.06
N ASP A 143 7.46 -2.99 13.02
CA ASP A 143 6.12 -2.73 13.57
C ASP A 143 4.98 -3.20 12.62
N GLN A 144 5.32 -3.56 11.39
CA GLN A 144 4.37 -3.92 10.34
C GLN A 144 3.37 -5.02 10.74
N PRO A 145 3.76 -6.12 11.44
CA PRO A 145 2.78 -7.12 11.86
C PRO A 145 1.75 -6.59 12.86
N MET A 146 2.13 -5.63 13.71
CA MET A 146 1.19 -4.99 14.64
C MET A 146 0.22 -4.08 13.87
N ASN A 147 0.75 -3.30 12.92
CA ASN A 147 -0.08 -2.45 12.06
C ASN A 147 -1.06 -3.30 11.23
N ALA A 148 -0.61 -4.41 10.66
CA ALA A 148 -1.42 -5.36 9.90
C ALA A 148 -2.60 -5.89 10.72
N ARG A 149 -2.33 -6.38 11.94
CA ARG A 149 -3.40 -6.84 12.85
C ARG A 149 -4.41 -5.76 13.16
N LEU A 150 -3.95 -4.53 13.44
CA LEU A 150 -4.84 -3.41 13.71
C LEU A 150 -5.77 -3.11 12.52
N ILE A 151 -5.25 -3.02 11.30
CA ILE A 151 -6.07 -2.69 10.12
C ILE A 151 -7.01 -3.83 9.71
N VAL A 152 -6.63 -5.09 9.98
CA VAL A 152 -7.50 -6.26 9.81
C VAL A 152 -8.64 -6.22 10.85
N GLU A 153 -8.35 -5.93 12.12
CA GLU A 153 -9.37 -5.77 13.17
C GLU A 153 -10.33 -4.61 12.89
N LEU A 154 -9.83 -3.51 12.29
CA LEU A 154 -10.64 -2.39 11.83
C LEU A 154 -11.54 -2.75 10.63
N GLY A 155 -11.31 -3.90 9.99
CA GLY A 155 -12.09 -4.38 8.86
C GLY A 155 -11.81 -3.65 7.55
N VAL A 156 -10.61 -3.05 7.41
CA VAL A 156 -10.17 -2.38 6.17
C VAL A 156 -9.08 -3.14 5.43
N ALA A 157 -8.69 -4.31 5.95
CA ALA A 157 -7.69 -5.16 5.35
C ALA A 157 -8.01 -6.65 5.50
N VAL A 158 -7.37 -7.45 4.64
CA VAL A 158 -7.18 -8.89 4.84
C VAL A 158 -5.69 -9.21 4.82
N GLU A 159 -5.24 -10.24 5.51
CA GLU A 159 -3.82 -10.59 5.58
C GLU A 159 -3.51 -11.80 4.70
N ILE A 160 -2.39 -11.73 3.96
CA ILE A 160 -1.76 -12.91 3.33
C ILE A 160 -1.00 -13.63 4.43
N VAL A 161 -1.53 -14.77 4.85
CA VAL A 161 -0.99 -15.53 5.98
C VAL A 161 0.24 -16.31 5.52
N ARG A 162 1.29 -16.31 6.35
CA ARG A 162 2.47 -17.17 6.16
C ARG A 162 2.13 -18.59 6.56
N ASP A 163 2.70 -19.56 5.86
CA ASP A 163 2.55 -20.97 6.20
C ASP A 163 3.09 -21.24 7.61
N ASP A 164 2.34 -21.97 8.43
CA ASP A 164 2.69 -22.24 9.83
C ASP A 164 3.89 -23.21 9.96
N ASP A 165 4.14 -24.06 8.96
CA ASP A 165 5.19 -25.08 9.00
C ASP A 165 6.57 -24.48 8.65
N ASP A 166 6.65 -23.63 7.63
CA ASP A 166 7.91 -23.05 7.15
C ASP A 166 8.06 -21.52 7.34
N GLY A 167 6.98 -20.83 7.74
CA GLY A 167 6.96 -19.38 7.94
C GLY A 167 7.03 -18.56 6.66
N LYS A 168 6.86 -19.18 5.49
CA LYS A 168 7.02 -18.53 4.18
C LYS A 168 5.69 -18.09 3.60
N ILE A 169 5.79 -17.22 2.60
CA ILE A 169 4.64 -16.80 1.81
C ILE A 169 4.63 -17.63 0.53
N HIS A 170 3.47 -18.18 0.20
CA HIS A 170 3.29 -18.98 -1.01
C HIS A 170 2.41 -18.27 -2.03
N LYS A 171 2.76 -18.40 -3.31
CA LYS A 171 2.04 -17.89 -4.47
C LYS A 171 0.57 -18.28 -4.48
N GLY A 172 0.24 -19.48 -3.97
CA GLY A 172 -1.13 -19.97 -3.85
C GLY A 172 -1.96 -19.07 -2.94
N GLU A 173 -1.45 -18.77 -1.75
CA GLU A 173 -2.09 -17.91 -0.77
C GLU A 173 -2.25 -16.46 -1.26
N ILE A 174 -1.20 -15.93 -1.92
CA ILE A 174 -1.27 -14.61 -2.56
C ILE A 174 -2.38 -14.58 -3.61
N ALA A 175 -2.40 -15.57 -4.51
CA ALA A 175 -3.40 -15.63 -5.59
C ALA A 175 -4.82 -15.81 -5.06
N GLU A 176 -5.01 -16.65 -4.04
CA GLU A 176 -6.30 -16.89 -3.42
C GLU A 176 -6.80 -15.66 -2.66
N THR A 177 -5.94 -15.02 -1.87
CA THR A 177 -6.28 -13.78 -1.16
C THR A 177 -6.72 -12.68 -2.13
N ILE A 178 -5.94 -12.45 -3.21
CA ILE A 178 -6.31 -11.47 -4.25
C ILE A 178 -7.68 -11.81 -4.86
N LYS A 179 -7.90 -13.06 -5.26
CA LYS A 179 -9.19 -13.50 -5.84
C LYS A 179 -10.34 -13.31 -4.88
N ASN A 180 -10.14 -13.63 -3.60
CA ASN A 180 -11.16 -13.52 -2.55
C ASN A 180 -11.55 -12.06 -2.29
N VAL A 181 -10.59 -11.15 -2.23
CA VAL A 181 -10.87 -9.71 -2.05
C VAL A 181 -11.56 -9.12 -3.27
N ILE A 182 -11.21 -9.60 -4.47
CA ILE A 182 -11.83 -9.16 -5.72
C ILE A 182 -13.28 -9.69 -5.88
N THR A 183 -13.75 -10.60 -5.02
CA THR A 183 -15.16 -11.00 -5.02
C THR A 183 -16.07 -9.87 -4.53
N GLU A 184 -17.26 -9.77 -5.13
CA GLU A 184 -18.19 -8.66 -4.87
C GLU A 184 -18.47 -8.46 -3.36
N LYS A 185 -18.80 -9.54 -2.65
CA LYS A 185 -19.18 -9.48 -1.24
C LYS A 185 -18.04 -9.00 -0.33
N THR A 186 -16.84 -9.55 -0.51
CA THR A 186 -15.68 -9.18 0.32
C THR A 186 -15.26 -7.76 0.02
N ARG A 187 -15.21 -7.42 -1.28
CA ARG A 187 -14.89 -6.08 -1.75
C ARG A 187 -15.84 -5.03 -1.19
N GLU A 188 -17.15 -5.24 -1.29
CA GLU A 188 -18.16 -4.29 -0.80
C GLU A 188 -18.01 -4.01 0.69
N ASN A 189 -17.78 -5.06 1.50
CA ASN A 189 -17.60 -4.92 2.95
C ASN A 189 -16.33 -4.11 3.28
N LEU A 190 -15.19 -4.50 2.73
CA LEU A 190 -13.91 -3.83 2.96
C LEU A 190 -13.96 -2.37 2.50
N ARG A 191 -14.50 -2.12 1.30
CA ARG A 191 -14.63 -0.75 0.75
C ARG A 191 -15.63 0.09 1.52
N GLY A 192 -16.73 -0.50 1.98
CA GLY A 192 -17.71 0.19 2.83
C GLY A 192 -17.04 0.70 4.11
N LYS A 193 -16.34 -0.19 4.83
CA LYS A 193 -15.58 0.16 6.04
C LYS A 193 -14.47 1.16 5.77
N MET A 194 -13.73 0.95 4.69
CA MET A 194 -12.62 1.83 4.30
C MET A 194 -13.11 3.25 4.01
N ARG A 195 -14.23 3.39 3.28
CA ARG A 195 -14.86 4.70 3.00
C ARG A 195 -15.34 5.40 4.27
N ASP A 196 -15.95 4.67 5.20
CA ASP A 196 -16.43 5.24 6.47
C ASP A 196 -15.26 5.78 7.31
N ILE A 197 -14.18 5.01 7.43
CA ILE A 197 -12.97 5.42 8.16
C ILE A 197 -12.27 6.58 7.46
N SER A 198 -12.10 6.51 6.13
CA SER A 198 -11.53 7.59 5.31
C SER A 198 -12.27 8.91 5.50
N LYS A 199 -13.61 8.87 5.46
CA LYS A 199 -14.45 10.05 5.66
C LYS A 199 -14.31 10.63 7.07
N ASN A 200 -14.30 9.78 8.09
CA ASN A 200 -14.13 10.22 9.48
C ASN A 200 -12.75 10.86 9.68
N LEU A 201 -11.69 10.21 9.17
CA LEU A 201 -10.32 10.72 9.22
C LEU A 201 -10.20 12.11 8.60
N LYS A 202 -10.79 12.32 7.41
CA LYS A 202 -10.80 13.62 6.73
C LYS A 202 -11.59 14.69 7.47
N CYS A 203 -12.65 14.30 8.18
CA CYS A 203 -13.47 15.22 8.97
C CYS A 203 -12.73 15.72 10.22
N THR A 204 -11.98 14.85 10.90
CA THR A 204 -11.29 15.21 12.16
C THR A 204 -9.92 15.83 11.95
N ARG A 205 -9.32 15.66 10.76
CA ARG A 205 -7.95 16.13 10.45
C ARG A 205 -7.72 17.61 10.76
N GLY A 206 -8.66 18.48 10.37
CA GLY A 206 -8.53 19.92 10.61
C GLY A 206 -8.57 20.26 12.11
N GLU A 207 -9.54 19.70 12.83
CA GLU A 207 -9.74 19.94 14.26
C GLU A 207 -8.55 19.42 15.10
N GLU A 208 -8.04 18.22 14.79
CA GLU A 208 -6.89 17.63 15.50
C GLU A 208 -5.59 18.41 15.25
N MET A 209 -5.36 18.86 14.01
CA MET A 209 -4.19 19.67 13.67
C MET A 209 -4.20 21.03 14.36
N ASP A 210 -5.36 21.69 14.46
CA ASP A 210 -5.50 22.97 15.14
C ASP A 210 -5.21 22.83 16.65
N VAL A 211 -5.78 21.80 17.29
CA VAL A 211 -5.50 21.49 18.71
C VAL A 211 -4.01 21.20 18.92
N ALA A 212 -3.38 20.45 18.02
CA ALA A 212 -1.95 20.16 18.10
C ALA A 212 -1.08 21.42 17.96
N ALA A 213 -1.42 22.30 17.01
CA ALA A 213 -0.71 23.56 16.83
C ALA A 213 -0.83 24.47 18.06
N GLU A 214 -2.03 24.58 18.64
CA GLU A 214 -2.26 25.36 19.86
C GLU A 214 -1.45 24.84 21.05
N GLU A 215 -1.43 23.52 21.25
CA GLU A 215 -0.65 22.90 22.32
C GLU A 215 0.85 23.09 22.13
N LEU A 216 1.35 22.98 20.90
CA LEU A 216 2.75 23.23 20.59
C LEU A 216 3.13 24.69 20.86
N ILE A 217 2.28 25.63 20.43
CA ILE A 217 2.46 27.07 20.70
C ILE A 217 2.47 27.34 22.21
N ASN A 218 1.56 26.72 22.97
CA ASN A 218 1.49 26.88 24.42
C ASN A 218 2.73 26.29 25.12
N PHE A 219 3.21 25.13 24.66
CA PHE A 219 4.46 24.55 25.16
C PHE A 219 5.66 25.48 24.92
N LEU A 220 5.80 26.01 23.70
CA LEU A 220 6.88 26.94 23.36
C LEU A 220 6.83 28.23 24.19
N LYS A 221 5.63 28.81 24.36
CA LYS A 221 5.41 30.01 25.19
C LYS A 221 5.79 29.79 26.65
N ASN A 222 5.47 28.62 27.21
CA ASN A 222 5.79 28.29 28.60
C ASN A 222 7.28 28.00 28.78
N SER A 223 7.91 27.39 27.78
CA SER A 223 9.36 27.11 27.78
C SER A 223 10.19 28.39 27.67
N ALA A 224 9.72 29.37 26.88
CA ALA A 224 10.37 30.67 26.73
C ALA A 224 10.25 31.59 27.97
N LYS A 225 9.31 31.31 28.88
CA LYS A 225 9.15 32.03 30.16
C LYS A 225 10.01 31.45 31.29
N LEU A 226 10.62 30.29 31.08
CA LEU A 226 11.44 29.57 32.05
C LEU A 226 12.95 29.83 31.86
N ASN A 227 13.33 30.66 30.87
CA ASN A 227 14.68 31.20 30.64
C ASN A 227 14.68 32.71 30.84
#